data_AF-A0A8T0IDX7-F1
#
_entry.id   AF-A0A8T0IDX7-F1
#
_cell.length_a   1.000
_cell.length_b   1.000
_cell.length_c   1.000
_cell.angle_alpha   90.00
_cell.angle_beta   90.00
_cell.angle_gamma   90.00
#
_symmetry.space_group_name_H-M   'P 1'
#
loop_
_entity.id
_entity.type
_entity.pdbx_description
1 polymer ?
#
loop_
_entity_poly.entity_id
_entity_poly.type
_entity_poly.pdbx_seq_one_letter_code
_entity_poly.pdbx_strand_id
1 'polypeptide(L)'
;MAKVAAAMILAMALYTIMAAQVGAVDIVGYTSSTGCSGEVNTRFPAHPDGACAPFASPKAGSVLFTGLTNCKEGIVYNVDCADIINRKTGPPSSVCFVGGGFTSAKWRTIPGCV
;
A
#
# COMPACT_ATOMS: atom_id res chain seq x y z
N MET A 1 11.73 -35.33 23.82
CA MET A 1 11.21 -35.10 22.45
C MET A 1 10.31 -33.86 22.33
N ALA A 2 9.58 -33.43 23.38
CA ALA A 2 8.70 -32.24 23.33
C ALA A 2 9.40 -30.88 23.09
N LYS A 3 10.66 -30.71 23.52
CA LYS A 3 11.40 -29.44 23.37
C LYS A 3 11.74 -29.09 21.92
N VAL A 4 11.89 -30.10 21.05
CA VAL A 4 12.21 -29.91 19.62
C VAL A 4 10.98 -29.43 18.85
N ALA A 5 9.80 -29.97 19.18
CA ALA A 5 8.53 -29.55 18.56
C ALA A 5 8.17 -28.10 18.90
N ALA A 6 8.38 -27.67 20.15
CA ALA A 6 8.13 -26.29 20.57
C ALA A 6 9.06 -25.28 19.87
N ALA A 7 10.32 -25.64 19.63
CA ALA A 7 11.26 -24.79 18.90
C ALA A 7 10.89 -24.66 17.41
N MET A 8 10.36 -25.72 16.78
CA MET A 8 9.90 -25.67 15.38
C MET A 8 8.65 -24.80 15.21
N ILE A 9 7.70 -24.86 16.14
CA ILE A 9 6.50 -24.01 16.12
C ILE A 9 6.87 -22.54 16.32
N LEU A 10 7.82 -22.25 17.22
CA LEU A 10 8.32 -20.89 17.45
C LEU A 10 9.06 -20.33 16.23
N ALA A 11 9.84 -21.17 15.54
CA ALA A 11 10.53 -20.78 14.30
C ALA A 11 9.54 -20.48 13.16
N MET A 12 8.49 -21.30 12.99
CA MET A 12 7.42 -21.05 12.01
C MET A 12 6.60 -19.79 12.35
N ALA A 13 6.34 -19.54 13.63
CA ALA A 13 5.68 -18.33 14.08
C ALA A 13 6.56 -17.08 13.84
N LEU A 14 7.86 -17.13 14.13
CA LEU A 14 8.76 -16.02 13.80
C LEU A 14 8.88 -15.81 12.29
N TYR A 15 8.90 -16.87 11.48
CA TYR A 15 8.97 -16.76 10.03
C TYR A 15 7.71 -16.13 9.43
N THR A 16 6.54 -16.47 9.96
CA THR A 16 5.26 -15.86 9.55
C THR A 16 5.13 -14.40 10.01
N ILE A 17 5.63 -14.06 11.21
CA ILE A 17 5.66 -12.69 11.71
C ILE A 17 6.66 -11.83 10.91
N MET A 18 7.82 -12.37 10.54
CA MET A 18 8.81 -11.67 9.70
C MET A 18 8.37 -11.58 8.23
N ALA A 19 7.65 -12.57 7.71
CA ALA A 19 7.06 -12.51 6.37
C ALA A 19 6.00 -11.40 6.24
N ALA A 20 5.24 -11.12 7.32
CA ALA A 20 4.30 -10.00 7.35
C ALA A 20 4.99 -8.62 7.32
N GLN A 21 6.28 -8.55 7.66
CA GLN A 21 7.10 -7.33 7.52
C GLN A 21 7.74 -7.19 6.14
N VAL A 22 7.62 -8.20 5.26
CA VAL A 22 8.00 -8.10 3.85
C VAL A 22 6.90 -7.36 3.09
N GLY A 23 6.78 -6.08 3.41
CA GLY A 23 6.37 -5.10 2.43
C GLY A 23 5.06 -4.37 2.62
N ALA A 24 4.60 -4.10 3.84
CA ALA A 24 3.52 -3.14 4.03
C ALA A 24 3.85 -1.80 3.34
N VAL A 25 2.86 -1.22 2.66
CA VAL A 25 2.99 0.09 1.97
C VAL A 25 2.03 1.04 2.66
N ASP A 26 2.48 2.23 3.04
CA ASP A 26 1.56 3.23 3.56
C ASP A 26 0.91 3.97 2.40
N ILE A 27 -0.36 4.30 2.58
CA ILE A 27 -1.15 5.06 1.62
C ILE A 27 -1.66 6.32 2.32
N VAL A 28 -1.38 7.48 1.73
CA VAL A 28 -1.83 8.77 2.26
C VAL A 28 -2.55 9.54 1.16
N GLY A 29 -3.83 9.84 1.39
CA GLY A 29 -4.59 10.77 0.57
C GLY A 29 -4.47 12.19 1.10
N TYR A 30 -4.20 13.15 0.22
CA TYR A 30 -4.17 14.58 0.52
C TYR A 30 -5.34 15.29 -0.15
N THR A 31 -5.75 16.44 0.41
CA THR A 31 -6.77 17.30 -0.21
C THR A 31 -6.24 18.04 -1.45
N SER A 32 -4.93 18.32 -1.49
CA SER A 32 -4.28 19.00 -2.62
C SER A 32 -4.26 18.15 -3.89
N SER A 33 -4.72 18.73 -5.01
CA SER A 33 -4.71 18.08 -6.33
C SER A 33 -3.39 18.22 -7.10
N THR A 34 -2.53 19.14 -6.67
CA THR A 34 -1.30 19.51 -7.39
C THR A 34 -0.06 18.75 -6.89
N GLY A 35 -0.14 18.13 -5.71
CA GLY A 35 0.97 17.40 -5.11
C GLY A 35 0.58 16.69 -3.81
N CYS A 36 1.38 15.69 -3.42
CA CYS A 36 1.20 14.92 -2.19
C CYS A 36 1.73 15.67 -0.96
N SER A 37 1.13 16.83 -0.68
CA SER A 37 1.49 17.72 0.42
C SER A 37 0.28 18.50 0.92
N GLY A 38 0.44 19.15 2.08
CA GLY A 38 -0.63 19.93 2.70
C GLY A 38 -1.55 19.09 3.58
N GLU A 39 -2.82 19.48 3.64
CA GLU A 39 -3.81 18.83 4.49
C GLU A 39 -4.08 17.39 4.06
N VAL A 40 -4.02 16.50 5.05
CA VAL A 40 -4.23 15.07 4.88
C VAL A 40 -5.73 14.83 4.89
N ASN A 41 -6.22 14.16 3.86
CA ASN A 41 -7.59 13.68 3.80
C ASN A 41 -7.74 12.35 4.56
N THR A 42 -6.91 11.35 4.24
CA THR A 42 -7.00 9.99 4.83
C THR A 42 -5.60 9.35 4.92
N ARG A 43 -5.34 8.51 5.93
CA ARG A 43 -4.09 7.75 6.09
C ARG A 43 -4.35 6.27 6.38
N PHE A 44 -3.61 5.41 5.68
CA PHE A 44 -3.55 3.97 5.88
C PHE A 44 -2.08 3.55 6.05
N PRO A 45 -1.53 3.65 7.28
CA PRO A 45 -0.21 3.11 7.55
C PRO A 45 -0.22 1.57 7.53
N ALA A 46 0.85 0.96 7.04
CA ALA A 46 1.08 -0.47 6.97
C ALA A 46 -0.05 -1.26 6.26
N HIS A 47 -0.45 -0.81 5.07
CA HIS A 47 -1.55 -1.43 4.33
C HIS A 47 -1.16 -2.79 3.73
N PRO A 48 -2.01 -3.82 3.79
CA PRO A 48 -1.72 -5.14 3.22
C PRO A 48 -1.76 -5.17 1.68
N ASP A 49 -0.97 -6.07 1.10
CA ASP A 49 -0.90 -6.29 -0.36
C ASP A 49 -2.28 -6.64 -0.92
N GLY A 50 -2.65 -6.01 -2.03
CA GLY A 50 -3.83 -6.37 -2.80
C GLY A 50 -5.15 -5.97 -2.15
N ALA A 51 -5.14 -5.44 -0.94
CA ALA A 51 -6.31 -4.90 -0.28
C ALA A 51 -6.67 -3.52 -0.86
N CYS A 52 -7.94 -3.32 -1.17
CA CYS A 52 -8.48 -2.00 -1.53
C CYS A 52 -8.65 -1.13 -0.27
N ALA A 53 -8.20 0.13 -0.32
CA ALA A 53 -8.44 1.13 0.70
C ALA A 53 -9.34 2.26 0.16
N PRO A 54 -10.64 2.31 0.53
CA PRO A 54 -11.49 3.45 0.20
C PRO A 54 -11.18 4.66 1.10
N PHE A 55 -11.12 5.87 0.55
CA PHE A 55 -10.91 7.08 1.34
C PHE A 55 -12.20 7.50 2.08
N ALA A 56 -12.08 7.90 3.34
CA ALA A 56 -13.23 8.17 4.21
C ALA A 56 -14.00 9.46 3.85
N SER A 57 -13.35 10.38 3.14
CA SER A 57 -13.91 11.67 2.69
C SER A 57 -14.02 11.69 1.16
N PRO A 58 -14.85 12.59 0.59
CA PRO A 58 -15.14 12.60 -0.84
C PRO A 58 -13.89 12.96 -1.64
N LYS A 59 -13.22 11.95 -2.16
CA LYS A 59 -12.08 12.01 -3.09
C LYS A 59 -10.82 12.70 -2.55
N ALA A 60 -9.69 12.02 -2.64
CA ALA A 60 -8.38 12.64 -2.45
C ALA A 60 -7.98 13.45 -3.70
N GLY A 61 -7.35 14.61 -3.47
CA GLY A 61 -6.69 15.42 -4.49
C GLY A 61 -5.39 14.76 -5.00
N SER A 62 -4.65 14.11 -4.10
CA SER A 62 -3.47 13.35 -4.48
C SER A 62 -3.26 12.18 -3.52
N VAL A 63 -2.53 11.17 -3.98
CA VAL A 63 -2.28 9.96 -3.22
C VAL A 63 -0.79 9.64 -3.23
N LEU A 64 -0.21 9.58 -2.05
CA LEU A 64 1.15 9.13 -1.84
C LEU A 64 1.14 7.69 -1.36
N PHE A 65 1.93 6.86 -2.01
CA PHE A 65 2.30 5.54 -1.51
C PHE A 65 3.74 5.60 -1.01
N THR A 66 4.02 5.07 0.17
CA THR A 66 5.39 4.92 0.71
C THR A 66 5.73 3.46 0.97
N GLY A 67 6.96 3.06 0.72
CA GLY A 67 7.38 1.66 0.75
C GLY A 67 7.09 0.87 -0.53
N LEU A 68 6.69 1.54 -1.61
CA LEU A 68 6.70 0.97 -2.97
C LEU A 68 8.15 0.82 -3.41
N THR A 69 8.59 -0.43 -3.52
CA THR A 69 9.88 -0.81 -4.09
C THR A 69 9.70 -1.21 -5.55
N ASN A 70 10.78 -1.51 -6.25
CA ASN A 70 10.76 -1.92 -7.67
C ASN A 70 9.85 -3.13 -7.95
N CYS A 71 9.53 -3.91 -6.92
CA CYS A 71 8.70 -5.11 -7.00
C CYS A 71 7.24 -4.85 -6.64
N LYS A 72 6.84 -3.58 -6.43
CA LYS A 72 5.48 -3.21 -6.04
C LYS A 72 4.96 -2.10 -6.93
N GLU A 73 3.66 -2.15 -7.25
CA GLU A 73 2.96 -1.07 -7.93
C GLU A 73 1.83 -0.50 -7.06
N GLY A 74 1.71 0.83 -7.04
CA GLY A 74 0.57 1.53 -6.48
C GLY A 74 -0.48 1.77 -7.55
N ILE A 75 -1.76 1.73 -7.18
CA ILE A 75 -2.91 1.84 -8.07
C ILE A 75 -3.94 2.75 -7.40
N VAL A 76 -4.47 3.72 -8.16
CA VAL A 76 -5.52 4.65 -7.70
C VAL A 76 -6.76 4.55 -8.58
N TYR A 77 -7.93 4.77 -7.97
CA TYR A 77 -9.23 4.52 -8.58
C TYR A 77 -10.19 5.70 -8.39
N ASN A 78 -11.17 5.87 -9.29
CA ASN A 78 -12.23 6.92 -9.20
C ASN A 78 -13.57 6.37 -8.68
N VAL A 79 -13.75 5.05 -8.59
CA VAL A 79 -14.94 4.37 -8.07
C VAL A 79 -14.49 3.11 -7.33
N ASP A 80 -14.49 3.14 -5.99
CA ASP A 80 -14.37 2.01 -5.05
C ASP A 80 -13.58 0.77 -5.55
N CYS A 81 -12.35 0.97 -6.02
CA CYS A 81 -11.46 -0.05 -6.56
C CYS A 81 -11.95 -0.83 -7.81
N ALA A 82 -12.98 -0.36 -8.49
CA ALA A 82 -13.47 -0.92 -9.75
C ALA A 82 -12.71 -0.33 -10.95
N ASP A 83 -12.58 0.99 -10.99
CA ASP A 83 -12.12 1.71 -12.17
C ASP A 83 -10.73 2.32 -11.94
N ILE A 84 -9.72 1.71 -12.55
CA ILE A 84 -8.32 2.13 -12.42
C ILE A 84 -8.11 3.42 -13.19
N ILE A 85 -7.73 4.49 -12.49
CA ILE A 85 -7.31 5.75 -13.14
C ILE A 85 -5.85 5.65 -13.55
N ASN A 86 -4.99 5.19 -12.64
CA ASN A 86 -3.55 5.18 -12.85
C ASN A 86 -2.89 4.09 -12.00
N ARG A 87 -1.72 3.63 -12.46
CA ARG A 87 -0.84 2.69 -11.77
C ARG A 87 0.61 3.03 -12.04
N LYS A 88 1.46 2.88 -11.03
CA LYS A 88 2.89 3.16 -11.15
C LYS A 88 3.70 2.23 -10.26
N THR A 89 4.76 1.67 -10.83
CA THR A 89 5.85 1.00 -10.12
C THR A 89 6.88 2.05 -9.70
N GLY A 90 7.50 1.91 -8.52
CA GLY A 90 8.41 2.95 -8.00
C GLY A 90 9.74 2.43 -7.45
N PRO A 91 10.88 2.90 -7.98
CA PRO A 91 12.18 2.92 -7.31
C PRO A 91 12.43 4.18 -6.47
N PRO A 92 13.17 4.07 -5.35
CA PRO A 92 12.80 3.36 -4.14
C PRO A 92 12.29 4.36 -3.11
N SER A 93 11.02 4.21 -2.69
CA SER A 93 10.47 4.63 -1.40
C SER A 93 9.09 5.23 -1.54
N SER A 94 8.76 5.95 -2.62
CA SER A 94 7.49 6.66 -2.71
C SER A 94 6.97 6.91 -4.13
N VAL A 95 5.65 6.86 -4.31
CA VAL A 95 4.98 7.27 -5.57
C VAL A 95 3.84 8.23 -5.25
N CYS A 96 3.84 9.40 -5.90
CA CYS A 96 2.76 10.37 -5.81
C CYS A 96 1.88 10.35 -7.08
N PHE A 97 0.57 10.20 -6.88
CA PHE A 97 -0.47 10.39 -7.89
C PHE A 97 -1.13 11.75 -7.70
N VAL A 98 -1.12 12.58 -8.73
CA VAL A 98 -1.69 13.94 -8.74
C VAL A 98 -2.80 14.05 -9.79
N GLY A 99 -3.65 15.08 -9.69
CA GLY A 99 -4.78 15.31 -10.60
C GLY A 99 -6.16 15.19 -9.95
N GLY A 100 -6.24 14.63 -8.74
CA GLY A 100 -7.45 14.54 -7.93
C GLY A 100 -8.48 13.54 -8.40
N GLY A 101 -9.56 13.48 -7.65
CA GLY A 101 -10.71 12.63 -7.95
C GLY A 101 -10.55 11.17 -7.53
N PHE A 102 -9.52 10.84 -6.75
CA PHE A 102 -9.23 9.48 -6.32
C PHE A 102 -10.16 9.09 -5.17
N THR A 103 -10.98 8.05 -5.31
CA THR A 103 -11.86 7.55 -4.24
C THR A 103 -11.23 6.44 -3.42
N SER A 104 -10.26 5.73 -4.00
CA SER A 104 -9.63 4.59 -3.36
C SER A 104 -8.25 4.31 -3.94
N ALA A 105 -7.49 3.50 -3.21
CA ALA A 105 -6.11 3.17 -3.53
C ALA A 105 -5.79 1.74 -3.11
N LYS A 106 -4.83 1.13 -3.81
CA LYS A 106 -4.33 -0.22 -3.56
C LYS A 106 -2.87 -0.30 -3.97
N TRP A 107 -2.11 -1.18 -3.36
CA TRP A 107 -0.83 -1.58 -3.91
C TRP A 107 -0.81 -3.09 -4.15
N ARG A 108 0.08 -3.55 -5.03
CA ARG A 108 0.34 -4.97 -5.15
C ARG A 108 1.78 -5.33 -5.49
N THR A 109 2.19 -6.54 -5.13
CA THR A 109 3.45 -7.12 -5.62
C THR A 109 3.32 -7.50 -7.10
N ILE A 110 4.36 -7.19 -7.88
CA ILE A 110 4.43 -7.50 -9.31
C ILE A 110 4.73 -9.00 -9.48
N PRO A 111 3.93 -9.74 -10.27
CA PRO A 111 4.19 -11.15 -10.54
C PRO A 111 5.59 -11.36 -11.16
N GLY A 112 6.33 -12.33 -10.64
CA GLY A 112 7.70 -12.63 -11.11
C GLY A 112 8.81 -11.84 -10.39
N CYS A 113 8.44 -10.98 -9.43
CA CYS A 113 9.40 -10.39 -8.50
C CYS A 113 9.47 -11.23 -7.21
N VAL A 114 10.18 -12.37 -7.27
CA VAL A 114 10.56 -13.21 -6.11
C VAL A 114 11.98 -13.71 -6.26
#